data_AF-A0A4V3V036-F1
#
_entry.id   AF-A0A4V3V036-F1
#
_cell.length_a   1.000
_cell.length_b   1.000
_cell.length_c   1.000
_cell.angle_alpha   90.00
_cell.angle_beta   90.00
_cell.angle_gamma   90.00
#
_symmetry.space_group_name_H-M   'P 1'
#
loop_
_entity.id
_entity.type
_entity.pdbx_description
1 polymer ?
#
loop_
_entity_poly.entity_id
_entity_poly.type
_entity_poly.pdbx_seq_one_letter_code
_entity_poly.pdbx_strand_id
1 'polypeptide(L)' 'MSTVAICKLKEVRAELILRGTSFNAFCLEHGFVRQAVTFALTGKRSGPRSQDLAKRFLAKVRETA' A
#
# COMPACT_ATOMS: atom_id res chain seq x y z
N MET A 1 -16.61 14.71 -6.65
CA MET A 1 -16.14 13.87 -5.51
C MET A 1 -14.91 13.12 -5.96
N SER A 2 -13.77 13.38 -5.31
CA SER A 2 -12.45 12.92 -5.74
C SER A 2 -12.36 11.40 -5.78
N THR A 3 -12.13 10.88 -6.98
CA THR A 3 -11.66 9.54 -7.31
C THR A 3 -10.33 9.29 -6.62
N VAL A 4 -10.36 8.87 -5.35
CA VAL A 4 -9.20 8.20 -4.75
C VAL A 4 -9.09 6.88 -5.49
N ALA A 5 -8.31 6.92 -6.56
CA ALA A 5 -8.04 5.79 -7.42
C ALA A 5 -7.70 4.60 -6.54
N ILE A 6 -8.43 3.51 -6.73
CA ILE A 6 -8.06 2.19 -6.25
C ILE A 6 -6.70 1.93 -6.90
N CYS A 7 -5.60 2.33 -6.27
CA CYS A 7 -4.27 1.82 -6.61
C CYS A 7 -4.36 0.34 -6.31
N LYS A 8 -4.69 -0.42 -7.35
CA LYS A 8 -5.00 -1.84 -7.26
C LYS A 8 -3.76 -2.45 -6.64
N LEU A 9 -3.90 -3.10 -5.49
CA LEU A 9 -2.86 -3.87 -4.82
C LEU A 9 -1.91 -4.62 -5.78
N LYS A 10 -2.43 -5.05 -6.94
CA LYS A 10 -1.67 -5.59 -8.08
C LYS A 10 -0.54 -4.69 -8.59
N GLU A 11 -0.78 -3.41 -8.82
CA GLU A 11 0.21 -2.43 -9.32
C GLU A 11 1.34 -2.24 -8.30
N VAL A 12 0.99 -2.00 -7.03
CA VAL A 12 1.95 -1.92 -5.92
C VAL A 12 2.79 -3.19 -5.85
N ARG A 13 2.16 -4.36 -5.95
CA ARG A 13 2.88 -5.64 -5.91
C ARG A 13 3.82 -5.79 -7.10
N ALA A 14 3.38 -5.43 -8.30
CA ALA A 14 4.22 -5.49 -9.50
C ALA A 14 5.44 -4.58 -9.37
N GLU A 15 5.24 -3.35 -8.90
CA GLU A 15 6.32 -2.38 -8.65
C GLU A 15 7.33 -2.91 -7.63
N LEU A 16 6.88 -3.44 -6.49
CA LEU A 16 7.77 -4.01 -5.49
C LEU A 16 8.55 -5.22 -6.04
N ILE A 17 7.90 -6.08 -6.84
CA ILE A 17 8.55 -7.24 -7.48
C ILE A 17 9.64 -6.77 -8.45
N LEU A 18 9.38 -5.73 -9.26
CA LEU A 18 10.38 -5.15 -10.16
C LEU A 18 11.60 -4.60 -9.40
N ARG A 19 11.41 -4.17 -8.15
CA ARG A 19 12.49 -3.71 -7.25
C ARG A 19 13.16 -4.85 -6.49
N GLY A 20 12.81 -6.11 -6.75
CA GLY A 20 13.39 -7.28 -6.10
C GLY A 20 12.88 -7.53 -4.68
N THR A 21 11.80 -6.87 -4.24
CA THR A 21 11.20 -7.10 -2.93
C THR A 21 9.76 -7.62 -3.04
N SER A 22 9.29 -8.29 -1.99
CA SER A 22 7.90 -8.74 -1.93
C SER A 22 7.07 -7.77 -1.11
N PHE A 23 5.77 -7.69 -1.39
CA PHE A 23 4.85 -6.88 -0.57
C PHE A 23 4.90 -7.25 0.92
N ASN A 24 5.11 -8.52 1.25
CA ASN A 24 5.25 -8.95 2.64
C ASN A 24 6.57 -8.46 3.26
N ALA A 25 7.68 -8.62 2.53
CA ALA A 25 9.00 -8.17 2.99
C ALA A 25 9.02 -6.64 3.19
N PHE A 26 8.52 -5.88 2.22
CA PHE A 26 8.41 -4.41 2.31
C PHE A 26 7.53 -3.96 3.49
N CYS A 27 6.41 -4.66 3.73
CA CYS A 27 5.58 -4.37 4.89
C CYS A 27 6.34 -4.61 6.20
N LEU A 28 7.07 -5.73 6.32
CA LEU A 28 7.84 -6.06 7.52
C LEU A 28 8.99 -5.07 7.76
N GLU A 29 9.74 -4.75 6.70
CA GLU A 29 10.89 -3.85 6.73
C GLU A 29 10.51 -2.44 7.20
N HIS A 30 9.35 -1.94 6.78
CA HIS A 30 8.88 -0.60 7.12
C HIS A 30 7.81 -0.57 8.22
N GLY A 31 7.59 -1.69 8.94
CA GLY A 31 6.67 -1.75 10.08
C GLY A 31 5.19 -1.63 9.74
N PHE A 32 4.80 -1.92 8.49
CA PHE A 32 3.40 -1.95 8.08
C PHE A 32 2.75 -3.31 8.37
N VAL A 33 1.50 -3.28 8.86
CA VAL A 33 0.70 -4.50 8.99
C VAL A 33 0.11 -4.87 7.62
N ARG A 34 0.64 -5.95 7.02
CA ARG A 34 0.23 -6.45 5.68
C ARG A 34 -1.28 -6.49 5.46
N GLN A 35 -2.02 -7.04 6.42
CA GLN A 35 -3.48 -7.19 6.32
C GLN A 35 -4.19 -5.83 6.32
N ALA A 36 -3.75 -4.90 7.16
CA ALA A 36 -4.32 -3.56 7.25
C ALA A 36 -4.06 -2.77 5.96
N VAL A 37 -2.83 -2.84 5.42
CA VAL A 37 -2.48 -2.22 4.13
C VAL A 37 -3.29 -2.85 3.00
N THR A 38 -3.44 -4.18 2.99
CA THR A 38 -4.26 -4.88 1.99
C THR A 38 -5.70 -4.37 2.01
N PHE A 39 -6.31 -4.24 3.19
CA PHE A 39 -7.68 -3.74 3.31
C PHE A 39 -7.83 -2.27 2.95
N ALA A 40 -6.81 -1.46 3.26
CA ALA A 40 -6.75 -0.06 2.88
C ALA A 40 -6.64 0.12 1.36
N LEU A 41 -5.74 -0.61 0.70
CA LEU A 41 -5.50 -0.53 -0.76
C LEU A 41 -6.63 -1.17 -1.58
N THR A 42 -7.30 -2.19 -1.05
CA THR A 42 -8.43 -2.86 -1.74
C THR A 42 -9.78 -2.19 -1.49
N GLY A 43 -9.84 -1.15 -0.66
CA GLY A 43 -11.08 -0.47 -0.30
C GLY A 43 -12.01 -1.28 0.62
N LYS A 44 -11.62 -2.50 1.05
CA LYS A 44 -12.38 -3.29 2.03
C LYS A 44 -12.58 -2.57 3.36
N ARG A 45 -11.69 -1.64 3.70
CA ARG A 45 -11.85 -0.73 4.85
C ARG A 45 -11.51 0.69 4.42
N SER A 46 -12.51 1.57 4.43
CA SER A 46 -12.44 2.92 3.84
C SER A 46 -12.48 4.08 4.85
N GLY A 47 -12.42 3.78 6.15
CA GLY A 47 -12.43 4.81 7.20
C GLY A 47 -11.18 5.72 7.17
N PRO A 48 -11.21 6.87 7.87
CA PRO A 48 -10.12 7.87 7.82
C PRO A 48 -8.74 7.30 8.13
N ARG A 49 -8.64 6.41 9.12
CA ARG A 49 -7.38 5.73 9.48
C ARG A 49 -6.86 4.80 8.38
N SER A 50 -7.75 4.12 7.65
CA SER A 50 -7.34 3.26 6.54
C SER A 50 -6.85 4.08 5.35
N GLN A 51 -7.52 5.20 5.06
CA GLN A 51 -7.07 6.11 4.01
C GLN A 51 -5.70 6.71 4.34
N ASP A 52 -5.48 7.11 5.59
CA ASP A 52 -4.18 7.59 6.07
C ASP A 52 -3.10 6.49 5.94
N LEU A 53 -3.42 5.26 6.33
CA LEU A 53 -2.52 4.11 6.17
C LEU A 53 -2.14 3.88 4.70
N ALA A 54 -3.11 3.89 3.78
CA ALA A 54 -2.85 3.74 2.35
C ALA A 54 -1.95 4.87 1.83
N LYS A 55 -2.20 6.12 2.24
CA LYS A 55 -1.37 7.27 1.83
C LYS A 55 0.07 7.13 2.33
N ARG A 56 0.27 6.83 3.62
CA ARG A 56 1.61 6.62 4.20
C ARG A 56 2.36 5.49 3.52
N PHE A 57 1.67 4.37 3.27
CA PHE A 57 2.26 3.23 2.58
C PHE A 57 2.69 3.59 1.15
N LEU A 58 1.81 4.23 0.36
CA LEU A 58 2.12 4.63 -1.01
C LEU A 58 3.22 5.70 -1.08
N ALA A 59 3.22 6.64 -0.14
CA ALA A 59 4.32 7.61 -0.02
C ALA A 59 5.64 6.88 0.23
N LYS A 60 5.65 5.88 1.12
CA LYS A 60 6.87 5.13 1.41
C LYS A 60 7.37 4.33 0.21
N VAL A 61 6.46 3.69 -0.55
CA VAL A 61 6.82 3.01 -1.80
C VAL A 61 7.45 3.99 -2.80
N ARG A 62 6.99 5.24 -2.88
CA ARG A 62 7.58 6.25 -3.77
C ARG A 62 8.93 6.78 -3.29
N GLU A 63 9.15 6.89 -1.98
CA GLU A 63 10.44 7.32 -1.41
C GLU A 63 11.55 6.28 -1.63
N THR A 64 11.20 4.99 -1.61
CA THR A 64 12.15 3.89 -1.84
C THR A 64 12.35 3.60 -3.35
N ALA A 65 11.98 4.53 -4.24
CA ALA A 65 12.16 4.45 -5.69
C ALA A 65 13.42 5.19 -6.12
#